data_AF-A0A928EXX1-F1
#
_entry.id   AF-A0A928EXX1-F1
#
_cell.length_a   1.000
_cell.length_b   1.000
_cell.length_c   1.000
_cell.angle_alpha   90.00
_cell.angle_beta   90.00
_cell.angle_gamma   90.00
#
_symmetry.space_group_name_H-M   'P 1'
#
loop_
_entity.id
_entity.type
_entity.pdbx_description
1 polymer ?
#
loop_
_entity_poly.entity_id
_entity_poly.type
_entity_poly.pdbx_seq_one_letter_code
_entity_poly.pdbx_strand_id
1 'polypeptide(L)'
;MEQGWLLSSEKKKENARSFIAYLGVFAAAATVIIFSALFFTDVSFSAAGTVSFSLSFLLLFISSYMMYASLFETGRTLAEREEGYKALFARRAALFKKFYAEGAQESLSLFCKRISREETKREREHLLHMHFATEEEIAAWQKAPREELGYKERRALRALSRQKAVSVTPRALLAEHPTAARHSPLSSSPERLRARRTCIFLLPLALFTLLSVSIACNVIANPSPDAIVGYLLKLFTLFQSGIKGFRSGTQHVTEDKCGYMREQCELLEEYFKGIENSA
;
A
#
# COMPACT_ATOMS: atom_id res chain seq x y z
N MET A 1 9.87 -28.28 14.72
CA MET A 1 9.91 -28.45 13.24
C MET A 1 9.28 -27.28 12.47
N GLU A 2 8.28 -26.57 13.01
CA GLU A 2 7.66 -25.40 12.34
C GLU A 2 8.57 -24.18 12.19
N GLN A 3 9.51 -23.95 13.12
CA GLN A 3 10.46 -22.83 13.05
C GLN A 3 11.44 -22.93 11.86
N GLY A 4 11.79 -24.16 11.42
CA GLY A 4 12.70 -24.37 10.28
C GLY A 4 12.04 -24.07 8.93
N TRP A 5 10.74 -24.30 8.81
CA TRP A 5 9.97 -23.98 7.60
C TRP A 5 9.78 -22.47 7.43
N LEU A 6 9.52 -21.74 8.53
CA LEU A 6 9.38 -20.27 8.52
C LEU A 6 10.68 -19.59 8.08
N LEU A 7 11.83 -19.97 8.65
CA LEU A 7 13.15 -19.45 8.29
C LEU A 7 13.53 -19.72 6.82
N SER A 8 13.14 -20.87 6.26
CA SER A 8 13.38 -21.18 4.85
C SER A 8 12.52 -20.31 3.90
N SER A 9 11.31 -19.94 4.33
CA SER A 9 10.40 -19.10 3.57
C SER A 9 10.84 -17.63 3.57
N GLU A 10 11.39 -17.16 4.69
CA GLU A 10 11.93 -15.80 4.82
C GLU A 10 13.21 -15.63 4.01
N LYS A 11 14.16 -16.57 4.09
CA LYS A 11 15.36 -16.55 3.23
C LYS A 11 15.02 -16.61 1.74
N LYS A 12 14.02 -17.41 1.33
CA LYS A 12 13.55 -17.44 -0.06
C LYS A 12 12.95 -16.10 -0.50
N LYS A 13 12.18 -15.43 0.37
CA LYS A 13 11.63 -14.10 0.09
C LYS A 13 12.70 -13.03 0.05
N GLU A 14 13.70 -13.09 0.92
CA GLU A 14 14.83 -12.17 0.96
C GLU A 14 15.73 -12.31 -0.28
N ASN A 15 16.00 -13.55 -0.70
CA ASN A 15 16.70 -13.84 -1.95
C ASN A 15 15.89 -13.38 -3.18
N ALA A 16 14.58 -13.62 -3.20
CA ALA A 16 13.72 -13.12 -4.28
C ALA A 16 13.67 -11.59 -4.33
N ARG A 17 13.65 -10.91 -3.18
CA ARG A 17 13.66 -9.44 -3.09
C ARG A 17 15.00 -8.85 -3.54
N SER A 18 16.11 -9.44 -3.10
CA SER A 18 17.45 -9.04 -3.55
C SER A 18 17.61 -9.27 -5.05
N PHE A 19 17.13 -10.41 -5.55
CA PHE A 19 17.10 -10.70 -6.98
C PHE A 19 16.29 -9.66 -7.75
N ILE A 20 15.09 -9.26 -7.29
CA ILE A 20 14.29 -8.20 -7.93
C ILE A 20 15.02 -6.84 -7.92
N ALA A 21 15.73 -6.50 -6.85
CA ALA A 21 16.50 -5.25 -6.77
C ALA A 21 17.67 -5.24 -7.77
N TYR A 22 18.45 -6.33 -7.84
CA TYR A 22 19.52 -6.49 -8.83
C TYR A 22 18.99 -6.57 -10.25
N LEU A 23 17.86 -7.25 -10.46
CA LEU A 23 17.18 -7.34 -11.75
C LEU A 23 16.63 -5.98 -12.18
N GLY A 24 16.26 -5.10 -11.24
CA GLY A 24 15.86 -3.72 -11.55
C GLY A 24 17.02 -2.84 -12.00
N VAL A 25 18.19 -2.96 -11.37
CA VAL A 25 19.43 -2.28 -11.80
C VAL A 25 19.91 -2.83 -13.13
N PHE A 26 19.90 -4.16 -13.29
CA PHE A 26 20.25 -4.83 -14.54
C PHE A 26 19.25 -4.51 -15.66
N ALA A 27 17.94 -4.47 -15.36
CA ALA A 27 16.92 -4.06 -16.32
C ALA A 27 17.16 -2.61 -16.74
N ALA A 28 17.38 -1.68 -15.82
CA ALA A 28 17.69 -0.29 -16.15
C ALA A 28 18.95 -0.15 -17.01
N ALA A 29 20.03 -0.87 -16.68
CA ALA A 29 21.25 -0.91 -17.48
C ALA A 29 21.01 -1.53 -18.87
N ALA A 30 20.24 -2.62 -18.94
CA ALA A 30 19.84 -3.26 -20.19
C ALA A 30 18.94 -2.34 -21.02
N THR A 31 18.06 -1.54 -20.42
CA THR A 31 17.29 -0.52 -21.12
C THR A 31 18.22 0.50 -21.75
N VAL A 32 19.20 1.00 -21.01
CA VAL A 32 20.19 1.94 -21.55
C VAL A 32 20.93 1.29 -22.73
N ILE A 33 21.39 0.04 -22.60
CA ILE A 33 22.15 -0.67 -23.64
C ILE A 33 21.29 -0.99 -24.88
N ILE A 34 20.09 -1.56 -24.72
CA ILE A 34 19.18 -1.90 -25.83
C ILE A 34 18.72 -0.61 -26.52
N PHE A 35 18.47 0.45 -25.76
CA PHE A 35 18.04 1.73 -26.30
C PHE A 35 19.18 2.46 -27.04
N SER A 36 20.43 2.37 -26.55
CA SER A 36 21.61 2.78 -27.31
C SER A 36 21.79 1.94 -28.57
N ALA A 37 21.62 0.62 -28.51
CA ALA A 37 21.74 -0.27 -29.67
C ALA A 37 20.69 0.06 -30.75
N LEU A 38 19.44 0.34 -30.38
CA LEU A 38 18.38 0.79 -31.29
C LEU A 38 18.65 2.18 -31.92
N PHE A 39 19.48 3.00 -31.29
CA PHE A 39 19.88 4.32 -31.80
C PHE A 39 21.04 4.21 -32.81
N PHE A 40 21.92 3.21 -32.63
CA PHE A 40 23.06 2.95 -33.52
C PHE A 40 22.76 1.94 -34.63
N THR A 41 21.60 1.27 -34.59
CA THR A 41 21.15 0.39 -35.67
C THR A 41 20.08 1.11 -36.49
N ASP A 42 20.42 1.43 -37.74
CA ASP A 42 19.49 1.93 -38.76
C ASP A 42 18.39 0.89 -39.02
N VAL A 43 17.33 0.91 -38.21
CA VAL A 43 16.12 0.13 -38.48
C VAL A 43 15.21 0.98 -39.34
N SER A 44 15.34 0.81 -40.65
CA SER A 44 14.55 1.50 -41.68
C SER A 44 13.04 1.40 -41.40
N PHE A 45 12.45 2.51 -40.98
CA PHE A 45 11.01 2.66 -40.77
C PHE A 45 10.29 2.80 -42.13
N SER A 46 9.81 1.71 -42.72
CA SER A 46 8.88 1.82 -43.86
C SER A 46 7.61 0.94 -43.81
N ALA A 47 7.51 -0.02 -42.88
CA ALA A 47 6.24 -0.73 -42.60
C ALA A 47 6.09 -1.22 -41.14
N ALA A 48 7.14 -1.09 -40.32
CA ALA A 48 7.22 -1.65 -38.96
C ALA A 48 6.98 -0.61 -37.84
N GLY A 49 6.32 0.51 -38.15
CA GLY A 49 6.24 1.65 -37.21
C GLY A 49 5.45 1.36 -35.93
N THR A 50 4.35 0.60 -36.05
CA THR A 50 3.55 0.14 -34.90
C THR A 50 4.27 -0.91 -34.06
N VAL A 51 5.05 -1.80 -34.68
CA VAL A 51 5.83 -2.83 -33.97
C VAL A 51 6.96 -2.18 -33.17
N SER A 52 7.67 -1.23 -33.78
CA SER A 52 8.76 -0.49 -33.12
C SER A 52 8.25 0.41 -31.99
N PHE A 53 7.09 1.05 -32.18
CA PHE A 53 6.42 1.85 -31.16
C PHE A 53 5.99 0.99 -29.96
N SER A 54 5.31 -0.13 -30.20
CA SER A 54 4.80 -1.01 -29.15
C SER A 54 5.93 -1.67 -28.34
N LEU A 55 7.02 -2.08 -29.00
CA LEU A 55 8.19 -2.65 -28.33
C LEU A 55 8.92 -1.59 -27.49
N SER A 56 9.06 -0.35 -27.99
CA SER A 56 9.63 0.77 -27.24
C SER A 56 8.79 1.14 -26.02
N PHE A 57 7.46 1.14 -26.17
CA PHE A 57 6.52 1.35 -25.07
C PHE A 57 6.66 0.28 -24.00
N LEU A 58 6.66 -0.99 -24.40
CA LEU A 58 6.73 -2.12 -23.47
C LEU A 58 8.06 -2.14 -22.72
N LEU A 59 9.18 -1.90 -23.41
CA LEU A 59 10.50 -1.79 -22.78
C LEU A 59 10.54 -0.62 -21.78
N LEU A 60 10.10 0.57 -22.17
CA LEU A 60 10.14 1.74 -21.28
C LEU A 60 9.21 1.57 -20.07
N PHE A 61 8.04 0.97 -20.27
CA PHE A 61 7.08 0.67 -19.21
C PHE A 61 7.64 -0.35 -18.20
N ILE A 62 8.16 -1.48 -18.69
CA ILE A 62 8.77 -2.50 -17.82
C ILE A 62 9.96 -1.91 -17.07
N SER A 63 10.82 -1.16 -17.76
CA SER A 63 12.01 -0.56 -17.16
C SER A 63 11.66 0.46 -16.08
N SER A 64 10.64 1.29 -16.33
CA SER A 64 10.13 2.26 -15.35
C SER A 64 9.49 1.57 -14.15
N TYR A 65 8.75 0.48 -14.37
CA TYR A 65 8.19 -0.33 -13.29
C TYR A 65 9.28 -1.02 -12.46
N MET A 66 10.31 -1.58 -13.10
CA MET A 66 11.44 -2.20 -12.43
C MET A 66 12.24 -1.19 -11.61
N MET A 67 12.45 0.01 -12.15
CA MET A 67 13.07 1.13 -11.42
C MET A 67 12.24 1.53 -10.19
N TYR A 68 10.92 1.66 -10.35
CA TYR A 68 10.00 1.91 -9.24
C TYR A 68 10.09 0.81 -8.17
N ALA A 69 10.05 -0.47 -8.56
CA ALA A 69 10.08 -1.60 -7.64
C ALA A 69 11.41 -1.71 -6.89
N SER A 70 12.54 -1.51 -7.57
CA SER A 70 13.87 -1.55 -6.96
C SER A 70 14.08 -0.41 -5.95
N LEU A 71 13.72 0.82 -6.34
CA LEU A 71 13.85 1.96 -5.43
C LEU A 71 12.81 1.95 -4.31
N PHE A 72 11.64 1.34 -4.51
CA PHE A 72 10.70 1.06 -3.42
C PHE A 72 11.34 0.20 -2.32
N GLU A 73 12.01 -0.89 -2.67
CA GLU A 73 12.68 -1.73 -1.67
C GLU A 73 13.85 -1.00 -1.00
N THR A 74 14.56 -0.14 -1.75
CA THR A 74 15.60 0.73 -1.20
C THR A 74 15.03 1.72 -0.17
N GLY A 75 13.94 2.41 -0.50
CA GLY A 75 13.26 3.32 0.44
C GLY A 75 12.73 2.60 1.67
N ARG A 76 12.15 1.40 1.49
CA ARG A 76 11.67 0.56 2.61
C ARG A 76 12.80 0.17 3.55
N THR A 77 13.91 -0.34 3.01
CA THR A 77 15.05 -0.79 3.82
C THR A 77 15.74 0.36 4.55
N LEU A 78 15.81 1.54 3.94
CA LEU A 78 16.32 2.73 4.62
C LEU A 78 15.42 3.12 5.81
N ALA A 79 14.10 3.19 5.60
CA ALA A 79 13.16 3.55 6.64
C ALA A 79 13.11 2.50 7.78
N GLU A 80 13.32 1.22 7.49
CA GLU A 80 13.44 0.17 8.52
C GLU A 80 14.71 0.32 9.39
N ARG A 81 15.71 1.08 8.93
CA ARG A 81 16.92 1.38 9.72
C ARG A 81 16.76 2.58 10.64
N GLU A 82 15.72 3.40 10.44
CA GLU A 82 15.45 4.57 11.28
C GLU A 82 15.18 4.16 12.73
N GLU A 83 15.67 4.99 13.66
CA GLU A 83 15.55 4.73 15.09
C GLU A 83 14.10 4.66 15.56
N GLY A 84 13.22 5.49 14.98
CA GLY A 84 11.80 5.48 15.31
C GLY A 84 11.12 4.14 15.03
N TYR A 85 11.44 3.51 13.88
CA TYR A 85 10.95 2.19 13.55
C TYR A 85 11.50 1.13 14.51
N LYS A 86 12.81 1.15 14.77
CA LYS A 86 13.47 0.21 15.69
C LYS A 86 12.90 0.28 17.11
N ALA A 87 12.71 1.49 17.64
CA ALA A 87 12.15 1.70 18.96
C ALA A 87 10.72 1.16 19.06
N LEU A 88 9.88 1.45 18.06
CA LEU A 88 8.51 0.96 18.02
C LEU A 88 8.44 -0.57 17.89
N PHE A 89 9.30 -1.14 17.06
CA PHE A 89 9.43 -2.59 16.90
C PHE A 89 9.84 -3.26 18.22
N ALA A 90 10.82 -2.70 18.93
CA ALA A 90 11.26 -3.20 20.23
C ALA A 90 10.16 -3.10 21.30
N ARG A 91 9.44 -1.96 21.37
CA ARG A 91 8.28 -1.78 22.26
C ARG A 91 7.21 -2.83 22.02
N ARG A 92 6.86 -3.05 20.75
CA ARG A 92 5.90 -4.07 20.34
C ARG A 92 6.33 -5.47 20.76
N ALA A 93 7.59 -5.82 20.51
CA ALA A 93 8.15 -7.12 20.89
C ALA A 93 8.11 -7.34 22.42
N ALA A 94 8.37 -6.30 23.21
CA ALA A 94 8.24 -6.35 24.67
C ALA A 94 6.80 -6.62 25.13
N LEU A 95 5.81 -5.94 24.54
CA LEU A 95 4.39 -6.17 24.83
C LEU A 95 3.96 -7.60 24.47
N PHE A 96 4.41 -8.11 23.32
CA PHE A 96 4.13 -9.49 22.92
C PHE A 96 4.74 -10.48 23.90
N LYS A 97 5.98 -10.24 24.34
CA LYS A 97 6.64 -11.08 25.36
C LYS A 97 5.87 -11.07 26.67
N LYS A 98 5.40 -9.91 27.14
CA LYS A 98 4.54 -9.78 28.33
C LYS A 98 3.25 -10.62 28.15
N PHE A 99 2.60 -10.49 27.00
CA PHE A 99 1.36 -11.21 26.69
C PHE A 99 1.53 -12.73 26.76
N TYR A 100 2.58 -13.27 26.14
CA TYR A 100 2.84 -14.72 26.16
C TYR A 100 3.28 -15.23 27.54
N ALA A 101 3.93 -14.39 28.35
CA ALA A 101 4.32 -14.75 29.72
C ALA A 101 3.11 -14.86 30.66
N GLU A 102 2.10 -14.01 30.49
CA GLU A 102 0.89 -13.99 31.34
C GLU A 102 -0.16 -15.05 30.97
N GLY A 103 -0.04 -15.72 29.81
CA GLY A 103 -0.91 -16.84 29.44
C GLY A 103 -2.39 -16.48 29.18
N ALA A 104 -2.71 -15.20 29.00
CA ALA A 104 -4.07 -14.67 29.08
C ALA A 104 -4.85 -14.70 27.74
N GLN A 105 -4.75 -15.78 26.96
CA GLN A 105 -5.30 -15.84 25.59
C GLN A 105 -6.82 -15.64 25.50
N GLU A 106 -7.60 -16.19 26.44
CA GLU A 106 -9.06 -16.05 26.43
C GLU A 106 -9.52 -14.62 26.75
N SER A 107 -8.85 -13.95 27.69
CA SER A 107 -9.19 -12.58 28.09
C SER A 107 -8.93 -11.56 26.96
N LEU A 108 -7.93 -11.79 26.11
CA LEU A 108 -7.69 -10.95 24.92
C LEU A 108 -8.85 -11.04 23.93
N SER A 109 -9.47 -12.21 23.78
CA SER A 109 -10.64 -12.38 22.90
C SER A 109 -11.84 -11.57 23.40
N LEU A 110 -12.04 -11.51 24.72
CA LEU A 110 -13.09 -10.71 25.35
C LEU A 110 -12.81 -9.22 25.21
N PHE A 111 -11.56 -8.79 25.41
CA PHE A 111 -11.12 -7.42 25.17
C PHE A 111 -11.38 -7.00 23.72
N CYS A 112 -10.99 -7.82 22.74
CA CYS A 112 -11.23 -7.55 21.32
C CYS A 112 -12.72 -7.38 21.02
N LYS A 113 -13.59 -8.22 21.60
CA LYS A 113 -15.04 -8.12 21.43
C LYS A 113 -15.59 -6.83 22.03
N ARG A 114 -15.09 -6.41 23.21
CA ARG A 114 -15.50 -5.16 23.86
C ARG A 114 -15.13 -3.95 23.00
N ILE A 115 -13.86 -3.83 22.62
CA ILE A 115 -13.37 -2.72 21.77
C ILE A 115 -14.11 -2.69 20.42
N SER A 116 -14.32 -3.85 19.79
CA SER A 116 -15.08 -3.94 18.54
C SER A 116 -16.49 -3.36 18.66
N ARG A 117 -17.18 -3.62 19.78
CA ARG A 117 -18.52 -3.08 20.06
C ARG A 117 -18.48 -1.58 20.28
N GLU A 118 -17.52 -1.10 21.07
CA GLU A 118 -17.36 0.33 21.36
C GLU A 118 -17.03 1.13 20.10
N GLU A 119 -16.09 0.65 19.28
CA GLU A 119 -15.75 1.31 18.01
C GLU A 119 -16.88 1.28 17.00
N THR A 120 -17.63 0.16 16.90
CA THR A 120 -18.83 0.11 16.04
C THR A 120 -19.89 1.12 16.51
N LYS A 121 -20.04 1.30 17.82
CA LYS A 121 -20.96 2.29 18.40
C LYS A 121 -20.49 3.72 18.10
N ARG A 122 -19.20 4.03 18.29
CA ARG A 122 -18.61 5.33 17.95
C ARG A 122 -18.74 5.67 16.47
N GLU A 123 -18.46 4.72 15.57
CA GLU A 123 -18.59 4.93 14.12
C GLU A 123 -20.06 5.16 13.74
N ARG A 124 -20.98 4.46 14.39
CA ARG A 124 -22.42 4.69 14.22
C ARG A 124 -22.78 6.10 14.66
N GLU A 125 -22.42 6.51 15.88
CA GLU A 125 -22.64 7.88 16.39
C GLU A 125 -22.04 8.95 15.46
N HIS A 126 -20.84 8.71 14.93
CA HIS A 126 -20.23 9.63 13.97
C HIS A 126 -21.03 9.75 12.67
N LEU A 127 -21.52 8.63 12.11
CA LEU A 127 -22.39 8.65 10.93
C LEU A 127 -23.71 9.38 11.19
N LEU A 128 -24.28 9.19 12.38
CA LEU A 128 -25.47 9.91 12.85
C LEU A 128 -25.24 11.42 12.86
N HIS A 129 -24.13 11.87 13.46
CA HIS A 129 -23.74 13.28 13.49
C HIS A 129 -23.50 13.86 12.09
N MET A 130 -22.81 13.14 11.21
CA MET A 130 -22.55 13.57 9.82
C MET A 130 -23.83 13.78 9.01
N HIS A 131 -24.90 13.07 9.37
CA HIS A 131 -26.20 13.17 8.75
C HIS A 131 -27.20 14.04 9.52
N PHE A 132 -26.76 14.69 10.61
CA PHE A 132 -27.60 15.48 11.51
C PHE A 132 -28.84 14.72 11.99
N ALA A 133 -28.67 13.43 12.31
CA ALA A 133 -29.73 12.54 12.72
C ALA A 133 -29.47 11.97 14.11
N THR A 134 -30.52 11.79 14.90
CA THR A 134 -30.51 11.06 16.17
C THR A 134 -30.90 9.59 15.98
N GLU A 135 -30.63 8.74 16.98
CA GLU A 135 -31.07 7.33 16.92
C GLU A 135 -32.60 7.20 16.85
N GLU A 136 -33.32 8.09 17.53
CA GLU A 136 -34.78 8.11 17.56
C GLU A 136 -35.38 8.49 16.19
N GLU A 137 -34.81 9.51 15.53
CA GLU A 137 -35.21 9.92 14.19
C GLU A 137 -34.99 8.80 13.16
N ILE A 138 -33.90 8.06 13.26
CA ILE A 138 -33.65 6.92 12.37
C ILE A 138 -34.59 5.75 12.65
N ALA A 139 -34.92 5.48 13.91
CA ALA A 139 -35.91 4.47 14.23
C ALA A 139 -37.28 4.81 13.64
N ALA A 140 -37.64 6.10 13.60
CA ALA A 140 -38.83 6.59 12.90
C ALA A 140 -38.69 6.44 11.38
N TRP A 141 -37.56 6.83 10.78
CA TRP A 141 -37.33 6.71 9.33
C TRP A 141 -37.31 5.26 8.84
N GLN A 142 -36.88 4.31 9.66
CA GLN A 142 -36.90 2.88 9.32
C GLN A 142 -38.32 2.30 9.27
N LYS A 143 -39.25 2.89 10.03
CA LYS A 143 -40.66 2.47 10.08
C LYS A 143 -41.53 3.20 9.06
N ALA A 144 -41.09 4.36 8.57
CA ALA A 144 -41.79 5.13 7.57
C ALA A 144 -41.72 4.48 6.16
N PRO A 145 -42.78 4.57 5.35
CA PRO A 145 -42.73 4.21 3.93
C PRO A 145 -41.59 4.97 3.20
N ARG A 146 -40.87 4.27 2.32
CA ARG A 146 -39.72 4.87 1.60
C ARG A 146 -40.07 6.09 0.73
N GLU A 147 -41.33 6.22 0.37
CA GLU A 147 -41.87 7.30 -0.46
C GLU A 147 -42.02 8.62 0.33
N GLU A 148 -42.21 8.52 1.65
CA GLU A 148 -42.36 9.67 2.56
C GLU A 148 -41.01 10.26 3.02
N LEU A 149 -39.93 9.50 2.83
CA LEU A 149 -38.58 9.94 3.19
C LEU A 149 -38.00 10.88 2.12
N GLY A 150 -37.44 12.01 2.53
CA GLY A 150 -36.66 12.88 1.65
C GLY A 150 -35.31 12.26 1.23
N TYR A 151 -34.54 13.01 0.45
CA TYR A 151 -33.23 12.57 -0.05
C TYR A 151 -32.21 12.37 1.08
N LYS A 152 -32.24 13.24 2.10
CA LYS A 152 -31.29 13.21 3.22
C LYS A 152 -31.52 11.99 4.12
N GLU A 153 -32.76 11.68 4.47
CA GLU A 153 -33.13 10.52 5.28
C GLU A 153 -32.79 9.22 4.55
N ARG A 154 -33.13 9.14 3.24
CA ARG A 154 -32.78 7.98 2.41
C ARG A 154 -31.27 7.78 2.27
N ARG A 155 -30.48 8.86 2.27
CA ARG A 155 -29.01 8.80 2.23
C ARG A 155 -28.44 8.32 3.57
N ALA A 156 -28.94 8.82 4.69
CA ALA A 156 -28.54 8.41 6.03
C ALA A 156 -28.85 6.92 6.29
N LEU A 157 -30.07 6.45 5.96
CA LEU A 157 -30.44 5.04 6.07
C LEU A 157 -29.58 4.13 5.18
N ARG A 158 -29.22 4.59 3.97
CA ARG A 158 -28.29 3.85 3.11
C ARG A 158 -26.87 3.80 3.67
N ALA A 159 -26.40 4.87 4.32
CA ALA A 159 -25.08 4.88 4.96
C ALA A 159 -25.06 3.89 6.14
N LEU A 160 -26.06 3.95 7.01
CA LEU A 160 -26.18 3.06 8.19
C LEU A 160 -26.37 1.59 7.81
N SER A 161 -27.19 1.28 6.81
CA SER A 161 -27.38 -0.11 6.34
C SER A 161 -26.13 -0.70 5.67
N ARG A 162 -25.23 0.16 5.20
CA ARG A 162 -23.93 -0.25 4.63
C ARG A 162 -22.81 -0.27 5.68
N GLN A 163 -23.06 0.22 6.90
CA GLN A 163 -22.10 0.14 7.98
C GLN A 163 -21.82 -1.33 8.28
N LYS A 164 -20.55 -1.70 8.30
CA LYS A 164 -20.10 -3.04 8.69
C LYS A 164 -19.57 -2.94 10.11
N ALA A 165 -19.81 -3.97 10.91
CA ALA A 165 -19.25 -4.04 12.25
C ALA A 165 -17.72 -3.97 12.18
N VAL A 166 -17.14 -3.11 13.00
CA VAL A 166 -15.71 -3.05 13.23
C VAL A 166 -15.32 -4.30 14.02
N SER A 167 -14.32 -5.05 13.54
CA SER A 167 -13.85 -6.27 14.18
C SER A 167 -12.34 -6.20 14.44
N VAL A 168 -11.99 -6.14 15.72
CA VAL A 168 -10.66 -6.47 16.22
C VAL A 168 -10.61 -7.97 16.44
N THR A 169 -9.56 -8.63 15.96
CA THR A 169 -9.30 -10.02 16.29
C THR A 169 -7.98 -10.12 17.05
N PRO A 170 -7.84 -11.09 17.99
CA PRO A 170 -6.56 -11.35 18.66
C PRO A 170 -5.43 -11.58 17.66
N ARG A 171 -5.74 -12.26 16.54
CA ARG A 171 -4.81 -12.45 15.43
C ARG A 171 -4.34 -11.13 14.82
N ALA A 172 -5.22 -10.16 14.63
CA ALA A 172 -4.82 -8.85 14.08
C ALA A 172 -3.95 -8.04 15.06
N LEU A 173 -4.14 -8.19 16.36
CA LEU A 173 -3.30 -7.55 17.39
C LEU A 173 -1.93 -8.20 17.53
N LEU A 174 -1.87 -9.54 17.47
CA LEU A 174 -0.66 -10.32 17.74
C LEU A 174 0.12 -10.76 16.50
N ALA A 175 -0.42 -10.60 15.28
CA ALA A 175 0.27 -11.05 14.09
C ALA A 175 1.49 -10.18 13.79
N GLU A 176 2.69 -10.79 13.75
CA GLU A 176 3.94 -10.14 13.33
C GLU A 176 3.82 -9.41 11.99
N HIS A 177 3.01 -9.96 11.08
CA HIS A 177 2.65 -9.33 9.81
C HIS A 177 1.20 -8.84 9.80
N PRO A 178 0.94 -7.62 9.27
CA PRO A 178 -0.40 -7.06 9.22
C PRO A 178 -1.36 -7.98 8.48
N THR A 179 -2.33 -8.54 9.20
CA THR A 179 -3.36 -9.38 8.57
C THR A 179 -4.40 -8.49 7.91
N ALA A 180 -4.86 -8.92 6.74
CA ALA A 180 -5.80 -8.23 5.90
C ALA A 180 -7.24 -8.32 6.46
N ALA A 181 -7.45 -8.03 7.74
CA ALA A 181 -8.80 -7.85 8.27
C ALA A 181 -9.44 -6.64 7.57
N ARG A 182 -10.56 -6.88 6.89
CA ARG A 182 -11.42 -5.82 6.36
C ARG A 182 -12.21 -5.30 7.57
N HIS A 183 -12.01 -4.04 7.94
CA HIS A 183 -12.70 -3.36 9.04
C HIS A 183 -12.20 -3.75 10.43
N SER A 184 -10.93 -3.45 10.68
CA SER A 184 -10.35 -3.41 12.02
C SER A 184 -10.25 -1.93 12.44
N PRO A 185 -10.29 -1.57 13.73
CA PRO A 185 -9.90 -0.23 14.15
C PRO A 185 -8.40 -0.01 13.95
N LEU A 186 -7.65 -1.10 13.75
CA LEU A 186 -6.33 -1.04 13.14
C LEU A 186 -6.46 -0.53 11.70
N SER A 187 -5.69 0.51 11.39
CA SER A 187 -5.47 1.07 10.07
C SER A 187 -5.31 -0.03 9.01
N SER A 188 -5.72 0.28 7.78
CA SER A 188 -5.68 -0.69 6.68
C SER A 188 -4.28 -1.29 6.53
N SER A 189 -4.20 -2.63 6.48
CA SER A 189 -2.93 -3.36 6.41
C SER A 189 -1.96 -2.72 5.40
N PRO A 190 -0.71 -2.42 5.77
CA PRO A 190 0.31 -1.81 4.91
C PRO A 190 0.43 -2.44 3.52
N GLU A 191 0.27 -3.76 3.39
CA GLU A 191 0.34 -4.45 2.10
C GLU A 191 -0.81 -4.09 1.14
N ARG A 192 -2.02 -3.85 1.69
CA ARG A 192 -3.16 -3.35 0.89
C ARG A 192 -2.93 -1.91 0.43
N LEU A 193 -2.35 -1.07 1.29
CA LEU A 193 -1.99 0.31 0.94
C LEU A 193 -0.89 0.33 -0.11
N ARG A 194 0.13 -0.54 0.01
CA ARG A 194 1.15 -0.76 -1.01
C ARG A 194 0.53 -1.16 -2.34
N ALA A 195 -0.32 -2.19 -2.37
CA ALA A 195 -0.99 -2.65 -3.59
C ALA A 195 -1.81 -1.52 -4.24
N ARG A 196 -2.56 -0.75 -3.43
CA ARG A 196 -3.32 0.39 -3.91
C ARG A 196 -2.42 1.48 -4.51
N ARG A 197 -1.33 1.86 -3.84
CA ARG A 197 -0.36 2.86 -4.34
C ARG A 197 0.28 2.40 -5.65
N THR A 198 0.65 1.13 -5.74
CA THR A 198 1.17 0.53 -6.99
C THR A 198 0.14 0.59 -8.11
N CYS A 199 -1.12 0.20 -7.87
CA CYS A 199 -2.18 0.30 -8.89
C CYS A 199 -2.42 1.76 -9.34
N ILE A 200 -2.44 2.70 -8.41
CA ILE A 200 -2.59 4.14 -8.72
C ILE A 200 -1.39 4.66 -9.52
N PHE A 201 -0.20 4.08 -9.35
CA PHE A 201 1.00 4.45 -10.10
C PHE A 201 1.03 3.88 -11.53
N LEU A 202 0.49 2.68 -11.77
CA LEU A 202 0.56 2.01 -13.07
C LEU A 202 -0.16 2.78 -14.19
N LEU A 203 -1.32 3.38 -13.91
CA LEU A 203 -2.09 4.13 -14.90
C LEU A 203 -1.36 5.39 -15.41
N PRO A 204 -0.92 6.33 -14.55
CA PRO A 204 -0.15 7.47 -15.00
C PRO A 204 1.19 7.03 -15.60
N LEU A 205 1.82 5.96 -15.10
CA LEU A 205 3.03 5.44 -15.73
C LEU A 205 2.78 5.06 -17.20
N ALA A 206 1.72 4.29 -17.48
CA ALA A 206 1.36 3.91 -18.84
C ALA A 206 1.10 5.14 -19.74
N LEU A 207 0.42 6.17 -19.22
CA LEU A 207 0.19 7.41 -19.96
C LEU A 207 1.48 8.17 -20.25
N PHE A 208 2.36 8.33 -19.25
CA PHE A 208 3.64 9.02 -19.42
C PHE A 208 4.58 8.27 -20.37
N THR A 209 4.61 6.94 -20.32
CA THR A 209 5.42 6.15 -21.25
C THR A 209 4.86 6.23 -22.68
N LEU A 210 3.53 6.22 -22.84
CA LEU A 210 2.90 6.39 -24.15
C LEU A 210 3.21 7.77 -24.77
N LEU A 211 3.10 8.85 -23.97
CA LEU A 211 3.47 10.20 -24.40
C LEU A 211 4.97 10.29 -24.76
N SER A 212 5.84 9.73 -23.90
CA SER A 212 7.29 9.75 -24.11
C SER A 212 7.72 9.00 -25.38
N VAL A 213 7.06 7.89 -25.69
CA VAL A 213 7.32 7.13 -26.92
C VAL A 213 6.75 7.84 -28.15
N SER A 214 5.55 8.42 -28.06
CA SER A 214 4.94 9.21 -29.15
C SER A 214 5.79 10.41 -29.55
N ILE A 215 6.28 11.18 -28.57
CA ILE A 215 7.18 12.31 -28.82
C ILE A 215 8.48 11.83 -29.48
N ALA A 216 9.07 10.75 -28.98
CA ALA A 216 10.32 10.25 -29.53
C ALA A 216 10.19 9.63 -30.94
N CYS A 217 9.08 8.97 -31.25
CA CYS A 217 8.84 8.45 -32.60
C CYS A 217 8.66 9.56 -33.64
N ASN A 218 8.05 10.70 -33.27
CA ASN A 218 7.98 11.88 -34.15
C ASN A 218 9.36 12.50 -34.43
N VAL A 219 10.28 12.38 -33.49
CA VAL A 219 11.63 12.94 -33.57
C VAL A 219 12.59 12.08 -34.42
N ILE A 220 12.43 10.76 -34.42
CA ILE A 220 13.27 9.85 -35.24
C ILE A 220 13.04 10.06 -36.75
N ALA A 221 11.85 10.52 -37.14
CA ALA A 221 11.54 10.81 -38.55
C ALA A 221 12.36 11.97 -39.15
N ASN A 222 12.97 12.83 -38.33
CA ASN A 222 13.87 13.92 -38.76
C ASN A 222 14.99 14.13 -37.71
N PRO A 223 16.22 13.61 -37.91
CA PRO A 223 17.28 13.73 -36.91
C PRO A 223 17.70 15.19 -36.71
N SER A 224 17.29 15.78 -35.59
CA SER A 224 17.55 17.17 -35.18
C SER A 224 17.93 17.21 -33.68
N PRO A 225 18.29 18.38 -33.10
CA PRO A 225 18.47 18.54 -31.64
C PRO A 225 17.28 18.02 -30.80
N ASP A 226 16.10 17.85 -31.39
CA ASP A 226 14.92 17.28 -30.75
C ASP A 226 15.14 15.81 -30.32
N ALA A 227 16.07 15.08 -30.96
CA ALA A 227 16.45 13.71 -30.60
C ALA A 227 17.07 13.63 -29.19
N ILE A 228 17.82 14.65 -28.82
CA ILE A 228 18.41 14.79 -27.49
C ILE A 228 17.32 15.08 -26.45
N VAL A 229 16.33 15.92 -26.80
CA VAL A 229 15.18 16.23 -25.94
C VAL A 229 14.32 14.99 -25.69
N GLY A 230 14.05 14.19 -26.73
CA GLY A 230 13.33 12.92 -26.59
C GLY A 230 14.04 11.90 -25.68
N TYR A 231 15.38 11.89 -25.70
CA TYR A 231 16.19 11.07 -24.79
C TYR A 231 16.10 11.55 -23.33
N LEU A 232 16.23 12.86 -23.11
CA LEU A 232 16.11 13.46 -21.79
C LEU A 232 14.73 13.19 -21.17
N LEU A 233 13.65 13.25 -21.97
CA LEU A 233 12.29 12.92 -21.53
C LEU A 233 12.15 11.44 -21.09
N LYS A 234 12.77 10.51 -21.81
CA LYS A 234 12.75 9.07 -21.46
C LYS A 234 13.53 8.78 -20.19
N LEU A 235 14.73 9.34 -20.05
CA LEU A 235 15.51 9.25 -18.83
C LEU A 235 14.77 9.88 -17.65
N PHE A 236 14.18 11.05 -17.85
CA PHE A 236 13.41 11.73 -16.82
C PHE A 236 12.24 10.87 -16.33
N THR A 237 11.53 10.17 -17.24
CA THR A 237 10.45 9.25 -16.89
C THR A 237 10.94 8.08 -16.03
N LEU A 238 12.10 7.51 -16.34
CA LEU A 238 12.74 6.47 -15.54
C LEU A 238 13.14 6.98 -14.15
N PHE A 239 13.83 8.12 -14.08
CA PHE A 239 14.24 8.75 -12.81
C PHE A 239 13.03 9.11 -11.93
N GLN A 240 11.99 9.71 -12.50
CA GLN A 240 10.77 10.07 -11.78
C GLN A 240 10.06 8.83 -11.23
N SER A 241 10.04 7.73 -11.98
CA SER A 241 9.51 6.44 -11.52
C SER A 241 10.30 5.91 -10.33
N GLY A 242 11.62 6.04 -10.38
CA GLY A 242 12.52 5.72 -9.27
C GLY A 242 12.26 6.53 -8.01
N ILE A 243 12.19 7.86 -8.11
CA ILE A 243 11.90 8.76 -6.99
C ILE A 243 10.55 8.43 -6.35
N LYS A 244 9.52 8.19 -7.18
CA LYS A 244 8.18 7.75 -6.72
C LYS A 244 8.26 6.40 -6.00
N GLY A 245 9.05 5.46 -6.52
CA GLY A 245 9.32 4.18 -5.88
C GLY A 245 9.92 4.36 -4.49
N PHE A 246 11.04 5.08 -4.41
CA PHE A 246 11.72 5.39 -3.15
C PHE A 246 10.81 6.01 -2.10
N ARG A 247 10.09 7.09 -2.47
CA ARG A 247 9.13 7.76 -1.58
C ARG A 247 8.01 6.83 -1.13
N SER A 248 7.46 6.03 -2.04
CA SER A 248 6.40 5.07 -1.70
C SER A 248 6.92 4.00 -0.73
N GLY A 249 8.18 3.58 -0.89
CA GLY A 249 8.87 2.65 -0.01
C GLY A 249 9.10 3.19 1.40
N THR A 250 9.55 4.44 1.52
CA THR A 250 9.73 5.09 2.84
C THR A 250 8.38 5.28 3.53
N GLN A 251 7.38 5.86 2.84
CA GLN A 251 6.03 6.06 3.39
C GLN A 251 5.37 4.76 3.84
N HIS A 252 5.60 3.66 3.12
CA HIS A 252 5.09 2.35 3.52
C HIS A 252 5.58 1.92 4.90
N VAL A 253 6.79 2.30 5.29
CA VAL A 253 7.33 2.00 6.62
C VAL A 253 6.91 3.07 7.63
N THR A 254 7.21 4.34 7.35
CA THR A 254 7.07 5.44 8.30
C THR A 254 5.63 5.79 8.61
N GLU A 255 4.72 5.69 7.63
CA GLU A 255 3.30 5.99 7.80
C GLU A 255 2.54 4.68 8.05
N ASP A 256 2.60 3.73 7.11
CA ASP A 256 1.69 2.57 7.16
C ASP A 256 2.12 1.55 8.23
N LYS A 257 3.37 1.06 8.20
CA LYS A 257 3.82 0.04 9.16
C LYS A 257 3.92 0.62 10.57
N CYS A 258 4.53 1.80 10.74
CA CYS A 258 4.63 2.44 12.04
C CYS A 258 3.26 2.83 12.60
N GLY A 259 2.34 3.34 11.79
CA GLY A 259 0.97 3.62 12.20
C GLY A 259 0.28 2.37 12.74
N TYR A 260 0.32 1.29 11.96
CA TYR A 260 -0.26 0.00 12.35
C TYR A 260 0.37 -0.58 13.64
N MET A 261 1.69 -0.55 13.76
CA MET A 261 2.37 -1.05 14.97
C MET A 261 2.07 -0.19 16.20
N ARG A 262 1.92 1.12 16.04
CA ARG A 262 1.57 2.04 17.12
C ARG A 262 0.19 1.71 17.67
N GLU A 263 -0.80 1.58 16.81
CA GLU A 263 -2.16 1.17 17.19
C GLU A 263 -2.17 -0.21 17.87
N GLN A 264 -1.37 -1.17 17.39
CA GLN A 264 -1.22 -2.46 18.08
C GLN A 264 -0.64 -2.31 19.48
N CYS A 265 0.37 -1.45 19.67
CA CYS A 265 0.96 -1.21 20.99
C CYS A 265 -0.04 -0.54 21.93
N GLU A 266 -0.75 0.49 21.46
CA GLU A 266 -1.74 1.23 22.25
C GLU A 266 -2.87 0.32 22.73
N LEU A 267 -3.43 -0.50 21.83
CA LEU A 267 -4.49 -1.45 22.19
C LEU A 267 -4.01 -2.53 23.16
N LEU A 268 -2.77 -3.01 23.03
CA LEU A 268 -2.20 -3.98 23.97
C LEU A 268 -1.92 -3.36 25.33
N GLU A 269 -1.46 -2.12 25.39
CA GLU A 269 -1.27 -1.40 26.65
C GLU A 269 -2.60 -1.12 27.35
N GLU A 270 -3.64 -0.75 26.61
CA GLU A 270 -4.99 -0.60 27.15
C GLU A 270 -5.52 -1.92 27.71
N TYR A 271 -5.26 -3.03 27.01
CA TYR A 271 -5.57 -4.36 27.50
C TYR A 271 -4.87 -4.68 28.83
N PHE A 272 -3.55 -4.46 28.92
CA PHE A 272 -2.81 -4.71 30.17
C PHE A 272 -3.28 -3.81 31.32
N LYS A 273 -3.56 -2.53 31.06
CA LYS A 273 -4.15 -1.63 32.08
C LYS A 273 -5.52 -2.13 32.54
N GLY A 274 -6.32 -2.67 31.63
CA GLY A 274 -7.62 -3.25 31.96
C GLY A 274 -7.50 -4.47 32.88
N ILE A 275 -6.45 -5.29 32.71
CA ILE A 275 -6.15 -6.42 33.60
C ILE A 275 -5.69 -5.92 34.96
N GLU A 276 -4.74 -4.99 35.00
CA GLU A 276 -4.17 -4.43 36.24
C GLU A 276 -5.24 -3.74 37.11
N ASN A 277 -6.25 -3.11 36.50
CA ASN A 277 -7.36 -2.48 37.23
C ASN A 277 -8.46 -3.46 37.66
N SER A 278 -8.45 -4.69 37.15
CA SER A 278 -9.47 -5.73 37.46
C SER A 278 -8.95 -6.80 38.43
N ALA A 279 -7.66 -6.73 38.79
CA ALA A 279 -6.98 -7.59 39.77
C ALA A 279 -6.91 -6.87 41.13
#